data_AF-A0A5C6XW94-F1
#
_entry.id   AF-A0A5C6XW94-F1
#
_cell.length_a   1.000
_cell.length_b   1.000
_cell.length_c   1.000
_cell.angle_alpha   90.00
_cell.angle_beta   90.00
_cell.angle_gamma   90.00
#
_symmetry.space_group_name_H-M   'P 1'
#
loop_
_entity.id
_entity.type
_entity.pdbx_description
1 polymer ?
#
loop_
_entity_poly.entity_id
_entity_poly.type
_entity_poly.pdbx_seq_one_letter_code
_entity_poly.pdbx_strand_id
1 'polypeptide(L)' 'MKKFNKTLIKNIFTGLFVVLFIFCLSLIDWNNLGSKNNSGAFFGVLSAALFIVSFQIKNKEPKA' A
#
# COMPACT_ATOMS: atom_id res chain seq x y z
N MET A 1 3.39 18.38 -23.78
CA MET A 1 3.16 17.51 -22.61
C MET A 1 4.41 17.48 -21.74
N LYS A 2 4.37 18.02 -20.52
CA LYS A 2 5.50 17.85 -19.58
C LYS A 2 5.59 16.36 -19.21
N LYS A 3 6.74 15.73 -19.48
CA LYS A 3 7.02 14.36 -19.05
C LYS A 3 7.05 14.35 -17.52
N PHE A 4 5.98 13.88 -16.90
CA PHE A 4 5.97 13.68 -15.46
C PHE A 4 7.07 12.69 -15.07
N ASN A 5 7.86 13.05 -14.07
CA ASN A 5 8.91 12.19 -13.55
C ASN A 5 8.24 11.01 -12.81
N LYS A 6 8.05 9.89 -13.52
CA LYS A 6 7.41 8.67 -13.02
C LYS A 6 8.06 8.18 -11.71
N THR A 7 9.35 8.40 -11.53
CA THR A 7 10.10 8.03 -10.32
C THR A 7 9.66 8.86 -9.11
N LEU A 8 9.49 10.18 -9.31
CA LEU A 8 9.03 11.09 -8.26
C LEU A 8 7.61 10.76 -7.81
N ILE A 9 6.71 10.50 -8.77
CA ILE A 9 5.33 10.10 -8.49
C ILE A 9 5.30 8.79 -7.71
N LYS A 10 6.08 7.79 -8.15
CA LYS A 10 6.17 6.50 -7.45
C LYS A 10 6.65 6.67 -6.01
N ASN A 11 7.66 7.51 -5.76
CA ASN A 11 8.15 7.77 -4.41
C ASN A 11 7.10 8.46 -3.53
N ILE A 12 6.36 9.45 -4.06
CA ILE A 12 5.29 10.14 -3.32
C ILE A 12 4.18 9.16 -2.93
N PHE A 13 3.70 8.35 -3.88
CA PHE A 13 2.69 7.32 -3.59
C PHE A 13 3.21 6.28 -2.59
N THR A 14 4.46 5.84 -2.73
CA THR A 14 5.07 4.89 -1.80
C THR A 14 5.11 5.47 -0.38
N GLY A 15 5.56 6.72 -0.22
CA GLY A 15 5.59 7.39 1.09
C GLY A 15 4.20 7.53 1.71
N LEU A 16 3.21 7.95 0.91
CA LEU A 16 1.82 8.07 1.35
C LEU A 16 1.25 6.72 1.83
N PHE A 17 1.49 5.65 1.06
CA PHE A 17 1.03 4.31 1.40
C PHE A 17 1.70 3.75 2.66
N VAL A 18 2.99 4.06 2.89
CA VAL A 18 3.69 3.67 4.13
C VAL A 18 3.05 4.33 5.36
N VAL A 19 2.72 5.62 5.28
CA VAL A 19 2.05 6.34 6.39
C VAL A 19 0.66 5.76 6.65
N LEU A 20 -0.11 5.50 5.58
CA LEU A 20 -1.42 4.84 5.67
C LEU A 20 -1.34 3.43 6.27
N PHE A 21 -0.30 2.68 5.94
CA PHE A 21 -0.04 1.35 6.48
C PHE A 21 0.22 1.39 7.98
N ILE A 22 1.10 2.29 8.43
CA ILE A 22 1.39 2.49 9.86
C ILE A 22 0.12 2.94 10.62
N PHE A 23 -0.66 3.84 10.03
CA PHE A 23 -1.93 4.28 10.60
C PHE A 23 -2.92 3.12 10.76
N CYS A 24 -3.10 2.28 9.73
CA CYS A 24 -3.98 1.12 9.86
C CYS A 24 -3.47 0.11 10.90
N LEU A 25 -2.16 -0.14 10.99
CA LEU A 25 -1.58 -1.02 12.02
C LEU A 25 -1.85 -0.51 13.45
N SER A 26 -1.90 0.82 13.64
CA SER A 26 -2.22 1.43 14.94
C SER A 26 -3.69 1.32 15.33
N LEU A 27 -4.59 1.10 14.37
CA LEU A 27 -6.02 0.90 14.59
C LEU A 27 -6.40 -0.57 14.81
N ILE A 28 -5.49 -1.51 14.50
CA ILE A 28 -5.73 -2.94 14.71
C ILE A 28 -5.58 -3.26 16.19
N ASP A 29 -6.64 -3.80 16.78
CA ASP A 29 -6.53 -4.48 18.06
C ASP A 29 -5.95 -5.88 17.86
N TRP A 30 -4.64 -6.00 18.05
CA TRP A 30 -3.86 -7.22 17.86
C TRP A 30 -4.29 -8.38 18.76
N ASN A 31 -4.99 -8.11 19.86
CA ASN A 31 -5.48 -9.15 20.76
C ASN A 31 -6.78 -9.80 20.24
N ASN A 32 -7.44 -9.19 19.25
CA ASN A 32 -8.71 -9.70 18.72
C ASN A 32 -8.84 -9.46 17.21
N LEU A 33 -7.90 -10.01 16.44
CA LEU A 33 -7.83 -9.85 14.98
C LEU A 33 -9.11 -10.29 14.24
N GLY A 34 -9.86 -11.25 14.79
CA GLY A 34 -11.11 -11.77 14.21
C GLY A 34 -12.36 -10.94 14.52
N SER A 35 -12.23 -9.88 15.31
CA SER A 35 -13.34 -8.99 15.64
C SER A 35 -13.90 -8.29 14.39
N LYS A 36 -15.23 -8.24 14.26
CA LYS A 36 -15.93 -7.48 13.21
C LYS A 36 -15.50 -6.02 13.17
N ASN A 37 -15.09 -5.45 14.31
CA ASN A 37 -14.59 -4.08 14.42
C ASN A 37 -13.19 -3.89 13.83
N ASN A 38 -12.36 -4.95 13.80
CA ASN A 38 -11.01 -4.91 13.24
C ASN A 38 -10.95 -5.22 11.74
N SER A 39 -12.05 -5.76 11.18
CA SER A 39 -12.13 -6.15 9.76
C SER A 39 -11.74 -5.01 8.80
N GLY A 40 -12.16 -3.78 9.10
CA GLY A 40 -11.83 -2.60 8.28
C GLY A 40 -10.34 -2.25 8.30
N ALA A 41 -9.71 -2.25 9.48
CA ALA A 41 -8.29 -1.95 9.61
C ALA A 41 -7.43 -3.07 9.01
N PHE A 42 -7.83 -4.33 9.16
CA PHE A 42 -7.17 -5.48 8.54
C PHE A 42 -7.22 -5.40 7.00
N PHE A 43 -8.38 -5.10 6.41
CA PHE A 43 -8.51 -4.88 4.97
C PHE A 43 -7.72 -3.65 4.49
N GLY A 44 -7.64 -2.59 5.31
CA GLY A 44 -6.81 -1.42 5.04
C GLY A 44 -5.32 -1.78 4.93
N VAL A 45 -4.79 -2.54 5.89
CA VAL A 45 -3.41 -3.05 5.87
C VAL A 45 -3.18 -3.98 4.67
N LEU A 46 -4.10 -4.90 4.39
CA LEU A 46 -3.98 -5.87 3.30
C LEU A 46 -4.00 -5.18 1.92
N SER A 47 -4.92 -4.24 1.71
CA SER A 47 -5.02 -3.48 0.46
C SER A 47 -3.82 -2.58 0.23
N ALA A 48 -3.31 -1.91 1.29
CA ALA A 48 -2.08 -1.13 1.21
C ALA A 48 -0.87 -1.99 0.83
N ALA A 49 -0.72 -3.18 1.45
CA ALA A 49 0.35 -4.11 1.14
C ALA A 49 0.27 -4.61 -0.32
N LEU A 50 -0.92 -5.02 -0.77
CA LEU A 50 -1.15 -5.43 -2.16
C LEU A 50 -0.84 -4.30 -3.14
N PHE A 51 -1.27 -3.07 -2.84
CA PHE A 51 -1.02 -1.93 -3.70
C PHE A 51 0.47 -1.61 -3.81
N ILE A 52 1.20 -1.62 -2.69
CA ILE A 52 2.66 -1.43 -2.68
C ILE A 52 3.33 -2.52 -3.52
N VAL A 53 2.95 -3.79 -3.34
CA VAL A 53 3.49 -4.91 -4.12
C VAL A 53 3.19 -4.73 -5.60
N SER A 54 1.95 -4.43 -6.00
CA SER A 54 1.57 -4.17 -7.39
C SER A 54 2.34 -2.99 -8.00
N PHE A 55 2.60 -1.93 -7.25
CA PHE A 55 3.37 -0.77 -7.73
C PHE A 55 4.90 -1.03 -7.77
N GLN A 56 5.38 -1.94 -6.94
CA GLN A 56 6.78 -2.37 -6.89
C GLN A 56 7.10 -3.49 -7.88
N ILE A 57 6.12 -4.29 -8.29
CA ILE A 57 6.21 -5.17 -9.45
C ILE A 57 6.51 -4.26 -10.64
N LYS A 58 7.81 -4.17 -10.96
CA LYS A 58 8.23 -3.69 -12.27
C LYS A 58 7.50 -4.62 -13.23
N ASN A 59 6.66 -4.05 -14.10
CA ASN A 59 6.31 -4.71 -15.35
C ASN A 59 7.64 -5.11 -15.98
N LYS A 60 8.05 -6.36 -15.75
CA LYS A 60 9.05 -7.03 -16.55
C LYS A 60 8.30 -7.26 -17.85
N GLU A 61 8.19 -6.21 -18.67
CA GLU A 61 7.88 -6.42 -20.07
C GLU A 61 8.90 -7.47 -20.52
N PRO A 62 8.45 -8.64 -21.02
CA PRO A 62 9.34 -9.48 -21.76
C PRO A 62 9.84 -8.59 -22.89
N LYS A 63 11.14 -8.31 -22.90
CA LYS A 63 11.77 -7.74 -24.09
C LYS A 63 11.60 -8.78 -25.19
N ALA A 64 10.55 -8.62 -25.99
CA ALA A 64 10.35 -9.31 -27.25
C ALA A 64 10.56 -8.27 -28.36
#